data_AF-E1Z5U7-F1
#
_entry.id   AF-E1Z5U7-F1
#
_cell.length_a   1.000
_cell.length_b   1.000
_cell.length_c   1.000
_cell.angle_alpha   90.00
_cell.angle_beta   90.00
_cell.angle_gamma   90.00
#
_symmetry.space_group_name_H-M   'P 1'
#
loop_
_entity.id
_entity.type
_entity.pdbx_description
1 polymer ?
#
loop_
_entity_poly.entity_id
_entity_poly.type
_entity_poly.pdbx_seq_one_letter_code
_entity_poly.pdbx_strand_id
1 'polypeptide(L)'
;LERLATELLAAAGPQERSRLLLGYARRLAPLPDAARTDANRVMGCTAQVWVSAELDGEGRLRLMADSDSELTRGLAALLVEGLSGLTLEELLQVDSAVLGQLGLGAAVLTRSRANGFLNMLESLKRRARMLLGDLPRFPSLLIGAERTSAQGAFAEAQNAFLRPDGAVVDRLVEQLAAKKVGVVAHFYMDPEVQGVLSSAAERWPHINISDSLVMADGAVKMAEAGCTAIAVLGVDFMSENVRAILDEAGHADVAVYRMSADSIGCSLAEAAESPAYDAYLAEAGDTPNSLHVVYINTSLKTKALAHSVVPTITCTSSNVVQTVLTAFAQVPDVHVWYGPDTYMGRNLAQLFQSLANLSDEEVRELHPAHTQASIHALLPRLRYFEQGTCIVHHLFGGEVCELVKEGYRDAYLTAHFEVPGEMFSLAMDAKRQRGMGVVGSTQNILDFIAAKLGAALEQPFPNRLQFVLGTESGMITSIVRKVQGMLRAAGRDDVEVEVVFPVSPEAITTDRQQQQVRAGLPTGLSVVPGPAGGEGCSLQGGCASCPYMKMNSLQALMTVCQRVGSPAGEALLEAFKPRPYTELVDGKTMAQAGCVPILHMRGFQKGGKLPEALVADITGRHSA
;
A
#
# COMPACT_ATOMS: atom_id res chain seq x y z
N LEU A 1 11.92 -1.42 -36.22
CA LEU A 1 12.30 -0.16 -35.53
C LEU A 1 13.14 0.80 -36.37
N GLU A 2 14.20 0.34 -37.07
CA GLU A 2 15.07 1.20 -37.89
C GLU A 2 14.33 2.04 -38.95
N ARG A 3 13.34 1.46 -39.63
CA ARG A 3 12.47 2.22 -40.57
C ARG A 3 11.78 3.41 -39.89
N LEU A 4 11.21 3.20 -38.71
CA LEU A 4 10.50 4.24 -37.94
C LEU A 4 11.48 5.34 -37.48
N ALA A 5 12.68 4.94 -37.04
CA ALA A 5 13.74 5.87 -36.66
C ALA A 5 14.15 6.77 -37.85
N THR A 6 14.33 6.19 -39.04
CA THR A 6 14.65 6.95 -40.25
C THR A 6 13.56 7.97 -40.60
N GLU A 7 12.28 7.59 -40.52
CA GLU A 7 11.15 8.50 -40.77
C GLU A 7 11.11 9.66 -39.75
N LEU A 8 11.36 9.38 -38.47
CA LEU A 8 11.37 10.39 -37.40
C LEU A 8 12.60 11.31 -37.42
N LEU A 9 13.76 10.78 -37.82
CA LEU A 9 15.01 11.54 -37.97
C LEU A 9 14.97 12.48 -39.18
N ALA A 10 14.23 12.12 -40.23
CA ALA A 10 14.05 12.95 -41.42
C ALA A 10 13.21 14.22 -41.18
N ALA A 11 12.43 14.25 -40.09
CA ALA A 11 11.61 15.41 -39.73
C ALA A 11 12.47 16.64 -39.35
N ALA A 12 12.11 17.80 -39.91
CA ALA A 12 12.86 19.05 -39.81
C ALA A 12 12.87 19.65 -38.39
N GLY A 13 11.95 19.24 -37.52
CA GLY A 13 11.92 19.72 -36.14
C GLY A 13 10.86 19.07 -35.24
N PRO A 14 10.78 19.50 -33.96
CA PRO A 14 9.91 18.88 -32.95
C PRO A 14 8.41 18.86 -33.29
N GLN A 15 7.92 19.89 -34.00
CA GLN A 15 6.52 19.97 -34.41
C GLN A 15 6.17 18.89 -35.44
N GLU A 16 7.05 18.67 -36.42
CA GLU A 16 6.86 17.64 -37.45
C GLU A 16 6.97 16.23 -36.86
N ARG A 17 7.93 16.01 -35.94
CA ARG A 17 8.03 14.74 -35.18
C ARG A 17 6.78 14.45 -34.37
N SER A 18 6.21 15.47 -33.71
CA SER A 18 4.95 15.34 -32.98
C SER A 18 3.78 15.01 -33.91
N ARG A 19 3.72 15.65 -35.09
CA ARG A 19 2.69 15.37 -36.10
C ARG A 19 2.80 13.94 -36.64
N LEU A 20 4.02 13.45 -36.90
CA LEU A 20 4.26 12.06 -37.30
C LEU A 20 3.79 11.09 -36.20
N LEU A 21 4.13 11.38 -34.95
CA LEU A 21 3.71 10.60 -33.78
C LEU A 21 2.18 10.49 -33.65
N LEU A 22 1.46 11.61 -33.82
CA LEU A 22 0.00 11.62 -33.88
C LEU A 22 -0.53 10.83 -35.10
N GLY A 23 0.20 10.82 -36.20
CA GLY A 23 -0.09 9.98 -37.36
C GLY A 23 -0.02 8.48 -37.04
N TYR A 24 1.02 8.03 -36.33
CA TYR A 24 1.08 6.65 -35.81
C TYR A 24 -0.05 6.37 -34.82
N ALA A 25 -0.35 7.31 -33.92
CA ALA A 25 -1.45 7.19 -32.96
C ALA A 25 -2.82 6.98 -33.62
N ARG A 26 -3.05 7.53 -34.81
CA ARG A 26 -4.31 7.37 -35.58
C ARG A 26 -4.38 6.06 -36.36
N ARG A 27 -3.22 5.47 -36.69
CA ARG A 27 -3.12 4.19 -37.41
C ARG A 27 -3.16 2.98 -36.48
N LEU A 28 -2.89 3.20 -35.19
CA LEU A 28 -2.97 2.16 -34.18
C LEU A 28 -4.39 1.59 -34.14
N ALA A 29 -4.51 0.27 -34.29
CA ALA A 29 -5.79 -0.41 -34.18
C ALA A 29 -6.38 -0.20 -32.77
N PRO A 30 -7.70 -0.04 -32.65
CA PRO A 30 -8.33 0.12 -31.34
C PRO A 30 -8.09 -1.13 -30.49
N LEU A 31 -7.76 -0.92 -29.21
CA LEU A 31 -7.66 -1.99 -28.23
C LEU A 31 -9.07 -2.51 -27.89
N PRO A 32 -9.33 -3.82 -27.97
CA PRO A 32 -10.61 -4.39 -27.57
C PRO A 32 -10.94 -4.05 -26.11
N ASP A 33 -12.21 -3.83 -25.79
CA ASP A 33 -12.63 -3.51 -24.42
C ASP A 33 -12.22 -4.59 -23.42
N ALA A 34 -12.23 -5.87 -23.84
CA ALA A 34 -11.75 -7.00 -23.04
C ALA A 34 -10.26 -6.94 -22.71
N ALA A 35 -9.47 -6.18 -23.49
CA ALA A 35 -8.05 -5.95 -23.25
C ALA A 35 -7.78 -4.62 -22.52
N ARG A 36 -8.82 -3.81 -22.25
CA ARG A 36 -8.72 -2.57 -21.46
C ARG A 36 -8.97 -2.86 -19.98
N THR A 37 -8.15 -3.74 -19.42
CA THR A 37 -8.24 -4.19 -18.02
C THR A 37 -7.10 -3.63 -17.19
N ASP A 38 -7.24 -3.62 -15.87
CA ASP A 38 -6.15 -3.25 -14.98
C ASP A 38 -4.92 -4.17 -15.15
N ALA A 39 -5.14 -5.44 -15.51
CA ALA A 39 -4.06 -6.38 -15.85
C ALA A 39 -3.22 -5.92 -17.05
N ASN A 40 -3.82 -5.19 -18.00
CA ASN A 40 -3.15 -4.66 -19.18
C ASN A 40 -2.60 -3.25 -19.00
N ARG A 41 -2.79 -2.64 -17.82
CA ARG A 41 -2.39 -1.27 -17.55
C ARG A 41 -0.88 -1.16 -17.28
N VAL A 42 -0.25 -0.17 -17.89
CA VAL A 42 1.17 0.15 -17.67
C VAL A 42 1.29 1.14 -16.51
N MET A 43 1.99 0.75 -15.47
CA MET A 43 2.22 1.59 -14.28
C MET A 43 3.39 2.56 -14.48
N GLY A 44 3.35 3.72 -13.79
CA GLY A 44 4.41 4.73 -13.83
C GLY A 44 4.38 5.67 -15.04
N CYS A 45 3.33 5.61 -15.86
CA CYS A 45 3.04 6.59 -16.91
C CYS A 45 2.21 7.75 -16.34
N THR A 46 2.50 9.00 -16.71
CA THR A 46 1.64 10.16 -16.36
C THR A 46 0.27 10.07 -17.03
N ALA A 47 0.22 9.49 -18.23
CA ALA A 47 -1.00 9.16 -18.96
C ALA A 47 -1.41 7.71 -18.66
N GLN A 48 -2.70 7.39 -18.73
CA GLN A 48 -3.14 6.00 -18.66
C GLN A 48 -2.80 5.29 -19.97
N VAL A 49 -2.18 4.12 -19.86
CA VAL A 49 -1.73 3.32 -21.00
C VAL A 49 -2.08 1.86 -20.74
N TRP A 50 -2.53 1.17 -21.77
CA TRP A 50 -2.72 -0.27 -21.77
C TRP A 50 -1.87 -0.91 -22.87
N VAL A 51 -1.27 -2.06 -22.59
CA VAL A 51 -0.56 -2.88 -23.57
C VAL A 51 -1.00 -4.35 -23.46
N SER A 52 -1.10 -5.03 -24.58
CA SER A 52 -1.34 -6.46 -24.67
C SER A 52 -0.34 -7.12 -25.62
N ALA A 53 -0.03 -8.39 -25.37
CA ALA A 53 0.82 -9.21 -26.21
C ALA A 53 0.21 -10.61 -26.29
N GLU A 54 0.02 -11.09 -27.51
CA GLU A 54 -0.48 -12.42 -27.82
C GLU A 54 0.43 -13.06 -28.86
N LEU A 55 0.36 -14.39 -29.01
CA LEU A 55 0.98 -15.09 -30.13
C LEU A 55 -0.05 -15.27 -31.24
N ASP A 56 0.34 -14.98 -32.48
CA ASP A 56 -0.45 -15.35 -33.65
C ASP A 56 -0.33 -16.85 -33.97
N GLY A 57 -1.04 -17.31 -35.01
CA GLY A 57 -1.05 -18.71 -35.42
C GLY A 57 0.31 -19.24 -35.91
N GLU A 58 1.30 -18.37 -36.11
CA GLU A 58 2.67 -18.71 -36.51
C GLU A 58 3.66 -18.59 -35.35
N GLY A 59 3.17 -18.31 -34.13
CA GLY A 59 4.01 -18.15 -32.94
C GLY A 59 4.76 -16.82 -32.88
N ARG A 60 4.33 -15.80 -33.63
CA ARG A 60 4.90 -14.45 -33.60
C ARG A 60 4.08 -13.52 -32.72
N LEU A 61 4.73 -12.51 -32.18
CA LEU A 61 4.09 -11.54 -31.29
C LEU A 61 3.11 -10.64 -32.04
N ARG A 62 1.86 -10.64 -31.58
CA ARG A 62 0.85 -9.64 -31.92
C ARG A 62 0.70 -8.69 -30.73
N LEU A 63 1.18 -7.46 -30.89
CA LEU A 63 1.11 -6.46 -29.84
C LEU A 63 -0.06 -5.49 -30.07
N MET A 64 -0.66 -5.03 -28.98
CA MET A 64 -1.75 -4.05 -29.00
C MET A 64 -1.52 -3.03 -27.88
N ALA A 65 -1.97 -1.80 -28.08
CA ALA A 65 -1.87 -0.78 -27.04
C ALA A 65 -2.93 0.31 -27.22
N ASP A 66 -3.20 1.05 -26.14
CA ASP A 66 -3.98 2.28 -26.18
C ASP A 66 -3.57 3.25 -25.06
N SER A 67 -3.93 4.53 -25.18
CA SER A 67 -3.70 5.53 -24.15
C SER A 67 -4.71 6.68 -24.21
N ASP A 68 -5.01 7.26 -23.04
CA ASP A 68 -5.83 8.46 -22.90
C ASP A 68 -5.15 9.75 -23.40
N SER A 69 -3.84 9.72 -23.67
CA SER A 69 -3.07 10.82 -24.24
C SER A 69 -2.63 10.52 -25.67
N GLU A 70 -3.00 11.37 -26.63
CA GLU A 70 -2.70 11.11 -28.06
C GLU A 70 -1.19 10.98 -28.36
N LEU A 71 -0.34 11.76 -27.70
CA LEU A 71 1.11 11.67 -27.90
C LEU A 71 1.68 10.39 -27.27
N THR A 72 1.19 9.98 -26.10
CA THR A 72 1.57 8.71 -25.48
C THR A 72 1.05 7.53 -26.30
N ARG A 73 -0.16 7.62 -26.85
CA ARG A 73 -0.70 6.64 -27.79
C ARG A 73 0.17 6.50 -29.04
N GLY A 74 0.71 7.62 -29.53
CA GLY A 74 1.68 7.59 -30.64
C GLY A 74 3.00 6.90 -30.27
N LEU A 75 3.51 7.10 -29.05
CA LEU A 75 4.69 6.37 -28.56
C LEU A 75 4.41 4.86 -28.44
N ALA A 76 3.24 4.49 -27.93
CA ALA A 76 2.79 3.10 -27.88
C ALA A 76 2.69 2.50 -29.29
N ALA A 77 2.18 3.27 -30.26
CA ALA A 77 2.08 2.85 -31.65
C ALA A 77 3.44 2.54 -32.28
N LEU A 78 4.50 3.28 -31.93
CA LEU A 78 5.87 2.98 -32.39
C LEU A 78 6.37 1.64 -31.86
N LEU A 79 6.06 1.30 -30.61
CA LEU A 79 6.40 -0.02 -30.03
C LEU A 79 5.60 -1.12 -30.72
N VAL A 80 4.29 -0.95 -30.87
CA VAL A 80 3.42 -1.94 -31.54
C VAL A 80 3.87 -2.18 -32.99
N GLU A 81 4.05 -1.13 -33.78
CA GLU A 81 4.48 -1.24 -35.19
C GLU A 81 5.93 -1.72 -35.32
N GLY A 82 6.78 -1.39 -34.34
CA GLY A 82 8.20 -1.71 -34.36
C GLY A 82 8.54 -3.12 -33.89
N LEU A 83 7.69 -3.73 -33.06
CA LEU A 83 7.98 -4.98 -32.33
C LEU A 83 6.97 -6.10 -32.60
N SER A 84 5.81 -5.83 -33.20
CA SER A 84 4.93 -6.91 -33.66
C SER A 84 5.60 -7.72 -34.76
N GLY A 85 5.37 -9.03 -34.79
CA GLY A 85 5.98 -9.98 -35.71
C GLY A 85 7.30 -10.59 -35.22
N LEU A 86 7.88 -10.06 -34.14
CA LEU A 86 9.06 -10.66 -33.49
C LEU A 86 8.71 -11.98 -32.80
N THR A 87 9.70 -12.84 -32.60
CA THR A 87 9.59 -13.95 -31.63
C THR A 87 9.69 -13.42 -30.20
N LEU A 88 9.34 -14.28 -29.23
CA LEU A 88 9.44 -13.94 -27.82
C LEU A 88 10.89 -13.63 -27.42
N GLU A 89 11.84 -14.45 -27.87
CA GLU A 89 13.27 -14.25 -27.61
C GLU A 89 13.78 -12.95 -28.23
N GLU A 90 13.37 -12.64 -29.45
CA GLU A 90 13.77 -11.40 -30.13
C GLU A 90 13.30 -10.16 -29.36
N LEU A 91 12.05 -10.16 -28.87
CA LEU A 91 11.54 -9.05 -28.04
C LEU A 91 12.34 -8.91 -26.73
N LEU A 92 12.70 -10.01 -26.08
CA LEU A 92 13.47 -9.98 -24.83
C LEU A 92 14.87 -9.42 -25.00
N GLN A 93 15.46 -9.52 -26.19
CA GLN A 93 16.78 -8.96 -26.53
C GLN A 93 16.75 -7.48 -26.90
N VAL A 94 15.57 -6.84 -27.02
CA VAL A 94 15.46 -5.43 -27.40
C VAL A 94 16.00 -4.54 -26.28
N ASP A 95 17.12 -3.85 -26.49
CA ASP A 95 17.68 -2.92 -25.49
C ASP A 95 16.82 -1.64 -25.37
N SER A 96 16.69 -1.14 -24.13
CA SER A 96 16.10 0.17 -23.81
C SER A 96 16.69 1.36 -24.60
N ALA A 97 17.93 1.24 -25.07
CA ALA A 97 18.63 2.20 -25.92
C ALA A 97 17.90 2.48 -27.25
N VAL A 98 16.98 1.61 -27.66
CA VAL A 98 16.09 1.82 -28.82
C VAL A 98 15.38 3.18 -28.78
N LEU A 99 15.05 3.68 -27.58
CA LEU A 99 14.41 4.98 -27.42
C LEU A 99 15.28 6.13 -27.93
N GLY A 100 16.59 6.05 -27.69
CA GLY A 100 17.56 7.03 -28.21
C GLY A 100 17.69 6.97 -29.72
N GLN A 101 17.57 5.78 -30.30
CA GLN A 101 17.69 5.55 -31.75
C GLN A 101 16.50 6.10 -32.55
N LEU A 102 15.31 6.22 -31.94
CA LEU A 102 14.11 6.76 -32.60
C LEU A 102 14.20 8.25 -32.96
N GLY A 103 15.18 9.00 -32.41
CA GLY A 103 15.44 10.37 -32.87
C GLY A 103 14.37 11.42 -32.53
N LEU A 104 13.47 11.13 -31.59
CA LEU A 104 12.34 12.02 -31.23
C LEU A 104 12.80 13.38 -30.66
N GLY A 105 13.93 13.40 -29.96
CA GLY A 105 14.51 14.60 -29.34
C GLY A 105 13.80 15.06 -28.07
N ALA A 106 14.50 15.84 -27.24
CA ALA A 106 14.05 16.23 -25.89
C ALA A 106 12.75 17.04 -25.83
N ALA A 107 12.41 17.77 -26.90
CA ALA A 107 11.19 18.58 -26.95
C ALA A 107 9.91 17.73 -27.13
N VAL A 108 10.00 16.59 -27.82
CA VAL A 108 8.87 15.67 -28.00
C VAL A 108 8.86 14.62 -26.89
N LEU A 109 10.05 14.10 -26.58
CA LEU A 109 10.30 13.10 -25.57
C LEU A 109 10.73 13.77 -24.26
N THR A 110 9.77 14.40 -23.58
CA THR A 110 9.97 14.92 -22.22
C THR A 110 10.37 13.80 -21.27
N ARG A 111 10.95 14.13 -20.12
CA ARG A 111 11.36 13.12 -19.10
C ARG A 111 10.23 12.14 -18.75
N SER A 112 9.01 12.65 -18.51
CA SER A 112 7.83 11.81 -18.25
C SER A 112 7.50 10.86 -19.40
N ARG A 113 7.55 11.32 -20.66
CA ARG A 113 7.25 10.49 -21.84
C ARG A 113 8.34 9.46 -22.14
N ALA A 114 9.60 9.80 -21.89
CA ALA A 114 10.70 8.85 -21.98
C ALA A 114 10.51 7.69 -21.00
N ASN A 115 10.16 8.01 -19.75
CA ASN A 115 9.85 6.99 -18.73
C ASN A 115 8.64 6.16 -19.13
N GLY A 116 7.57 6.80 -19.61
CA GLY A 116 6.39 6.08 -20.09
C GLY A 116 6.71 5.11 -21.24
N PHE A 117 7.56 5.50 -22.18
CA PHE A 117 8.00 4.61 -23.26
C PHE A 117 8.76 3.39 -22.76
N LEU A 118 9.70 3.58 -21.84
CA LEU A 118 10.46 2.48 -21.25
C LEU A 118 9.57 1.53 -20.46
N ASN A 119 8.62 2.06 -19.68
CA ASN A 119 7.66 1.24 -18.93
C ASN A 119 6.78 0.41 -19.87
N MET A 120 6.35 0.96 -21.01
CA MET A 120 5.62 0.21 -22.03
C MET A 120 6.46 -0.94 -22.60
N LEU A 121 7.72 -0.69 -22.98
CA LEU A 121 8.62 -1.71 -23.53
C LEU A 121 8.85 -2.86 -22.53
N GLU A 122 9.14 -2.53 -21.28
CA GLU A 122 9.34 -3.55 -20.24
C GLU A 122 8.05 -4.32 -19.95
N SER A 123 6.89 -3.67 -19.99
CA SER A 123 5.59 -4.35 -19.85
C SER A 123 5.34 -5.35 -20.99
N LEU A 124 5.75 -5.02 -22.22
CA LEU A 124 5.68 -5.93 -23.38
C LEU A 124 6.63 -7.11 -23.23
N LYS A 125 7.90 -6.86 -22.85
CA LYS A 125 8.88 -7.94 -22.61
C LYS A 125 8.42 -8.90 -21.53
N ARG A 126 7.83 -8.39 -20.45
CA ARG A 126 7.33 -9.22 -19.37
C ARG A 126 6.21 -10.15 -19.82
N ARG A 127 5.28 -9.64 -20.62
CA ARG A 127 4.24 -10.46 -21.26
C ARG A 127 4.84 -11.54 -22.15
N ALA A 128 5.89 -11.23 -22.89
CA ALA A 128 6.61 -12.24 -23.65
C ALA A 128 7.24 -13.32 -22.76
N ARG A 129 7.80 -12.98 -21.59
CA ARG A 129 8.29 -14.00 -20.62
C ARG A 129 7.17 -14.91 -20.10
N MET A 130 6.00 -14.33 -19.81
CA MET A 130 4.82 -15.12 -19.41
C MET A 130 4.40 -16.10 -20.52
N LEU A 131 4.41 -15.65 -21.78
CA LEU A 131 4.11 -16.51 -22.94
C LEU A 131 5.15 -17.61 -23.17
N LEU A 132 6.42 -17.41 -22.76
CA LEU A 132 7.49 -18.42 -22.81
C LEU A 132 7.41 -19.47 -21.70
N GLY A 133 6.60 -19.24 -20.66
CA GLY A 133 6.63 -20.07 -19.44
C GLY A 133 7.87 -19.85 -18.56
N ASP A 134 8.75 -18.92 -18.92
CA ASP A 134 9.84 -18.43 -18.07
C ASP A 134 9.29 -17.37 -17.11
N LEU A 135 8.48 -17.83 -16.16
CA LEU A 135 7.79 -16.95 -15.23
C LEU A 135 8.82 -16.22 -14.35
N PRO A 136 8.86 -14.87 -14.38
CA PRO A 136 9.80 -14.13 -13.57
C PRO A 136 9.57 -14.44 -12.08
N ARG A 137 10.64 -14.66 -11.33
CA ARG A 137 10.51 -14.88 -9.89
C ARG A 137 10.37 -13.56 -9.15
N PHE A 138 9.44 -13.53 -8.21
CA PHE A 138 9.31 -12.45 -7.27
C PHE A 138 10.54 -12.42 -6.34
N PRO A 139 10.93 -11.23 -5.85
CA PRO A 139 11.89 -11.14 -4.77
C PRO A 139 11.44 -11.97 -3.57
N SER A 140 12.38 -12.60 -2.86
CA SER A 140 12.05 -13.40 -1.69
C SER A 140 13.09 -13.30 -0.58
N LEU A 141 12.62 -13.45 0.66
CA LEU A 141 13.45 -13.53 1.86
C LEU A 141 13.29 -14.92 2.48
N LEU A 142 14.39 -15.67 2.52
CA LEU A 142 14.51 -16.94 3.23
C LEU A 142 14.93 -16.67 4.68
N ILE A 143 14.21 -17.26 5.62
CA ILE A 143 14.37 -17.06 7.06
C ILE A 143 14.67 -18.43 7.69
N GLY A 144 15.87 -18.57 8.24
CA GLY A 144 16.28 -19.67 9.12
C GLY A 144 16.49 -19.17 10.56
N ALA A 145 16.85 -20.06 11.49
CA ALA A 145 16.88 -19.73 12.93
C ALA A 145 17.81 -18.57 13.27
N GLU A 146 19.02 -18.55 12.70
CA GLU A 146 20.05 -17.53 12.95
C GLU A 146 20.46 -16.73 11.70
N ARG A 147 19.95 -17.13 10.53
CA ARG A 147 20.31 -16.57 9.22
C ARG A 147 19.09 -16.11 8.45
N THR A 148 19.30 -15.11 7.61
CA THR A 148 18.37 -14.69 6.57
C THR A 148 19.15 -14.60 5.25
N SER A 149 18.51 -14.96 4.14
CA SER A 149 19.07 -14.85 2.79
C SER A 149 18.01 -14.24 1.89
N ALA A 150 18.37 -13.22 1.12
CA ALA A 150 17.45 -12.55 0.22
C ALA A 150 17.80 -12.82 -1.24
N GLN A 151 16.78 -12.75 -2.11
CA GLN A 151 16.93 -12.79 -3.55
C GLN A 151 16.17 -11.61 -4.16
N GLY A 152 16.88 -10.80 -4.94
CA GLY A 152 16.34 -9.64 -5.64
C GLY A 152 16.43 -8.37 -4.80
N ALA A 153 16.68 -7.24 -5.48
CA ALA A 153 17.02 -5.96 -4.85
C ALA A 153 16.04 -5.53 -3.76
N PHE A 154 14.74 -5.81 -3.93
CA PHE A 154 13.74 -5.56 -2.88
C PHE A 154 14.07 -6.28 -1.58
N ALA A 155 14.15 -7.61 -1.65
CA ALA A 155 14.33 -8.44 -0.48
C ALA A 155 15.71 -8.23 0.14
N GLU A 156 16.72 -7.92 -0.68
CA GLU A 156 18.07 -7.59 -0.23
C GLU A 156 18.07 -6.30 0.59
N ALA A 157 17.34 -5.27 0.17
CA ALA A 157 17.13 -4.06 0.95
C ALA A 157 16.43 -4.36 2.28
N GLN A 158 15.31 -5.11 2.26
CA GLN A 158 14.61 -5.52 3.48
C GLN A 158 15.54 -6.27 4.45
N ASN A 159 16.36 -7.18 3.93
CA ASN A 159 17.28 -8.00 4.71
C ASN A 159 18.39 -7.19 5.38
N ALA A 160 18.94 -6.19 4.68
CA ALA A 160 19.99 -5.34 5.22
C ALA A 160 19.55 -4.59 6.50
N PHE A 161 18.27 -4.23 6.58
CA PHE A 161 17.75 -3.43 7.69
C PHE A 161 17.16 -4.25 8.86
N LEU A 162 17.13 -5.57 8.76
CA LEU A 162 16.83 -6.45 9.90
C LEU A 162 17.89 -6.34 11.00
N ARG A 163 19.12 -5.95 10.66
CA ARG A 163 20.24 -5.71 11.57
C ARG A 163 20.89 -4.36 11.22
N PRO A 164 20.38 -3.24 11.76
CA PRO A 164 20.88 -1.91 11.42
C PRO A 164 22.31 -1.67 11.93
N ASP A 165 23.01 -0.71 11.33
CA ASP A 165 24.34 -0.26 11.77
C ASP A 165 24.29 0.28 13.20
N GLY A 166 25.03 -0.36 14.12
CA GLY A 166 25.10 0.02 15.52
C GLY A 166 25.52 1.48 15.73
N ALA A 167 26.45 2.02 14.93
CA ALA A 167 26.90 3.41 15.05
C ALA A 167 25.79 4.40 14.68
N VAL A 168 24.90 4.03 13.76
CA VAL A 168 23.72 4.84 13.42
C VAL A 168 22.72 4.83 14.57
N VAL A 169 22.45 3.67 15.15
CA VAL A 169 21.55 3.53 16.31
C VAL A 169 22.11 4.31 17.51
N ASP A 170 23.42 4.24 17.78
CA ASP A 170 24.08 4.97 18.86
C ASP A 170 23.87 6.48 18.75
N ARG A 171 24.17 7.04 17.58
CA ARG A 171 23.98 8.48 17.33
C ARG A 171 22.54 8.91 17.49
N LEU A 172 21.58 8.10 17.03
CA LEU A 172 20.16 8.43 17.20
C LEU A 172 19.77 8.44 18.68
N VAL A 173 20.13 7.40 19.44
CA VAL A 173 19.83 7.30 20.88
C VAL A 173 20.44 8.46 21.66
N GLU A 174 21.70 8.80 21.39
CA GLU A 174 22.38 9.94 22.02
C GLU A 174 21.64 11.27 21.76
N GLN A 175 21.22 11.52 20.53
CA GLN A 175 20.48 12.73 20.17
C GLN A 175 19.09 12.78 20.81
N LEU A 176 18.34 11.69 20.75
CA LEU A 176 17.01 11.60 21.34
C LEU A 176 17.06 11.84 22.85
N ALA A 177 18.00 11.21 23.55
CA ALA A 177 18.18 11.36 24.98
C ALA A 177 18.62 12.78 25.36
N ALA A 178 19.64 13.33 24.69
CA ALA A 178 20.16 14.66 24.97
C ALA A 178 19.13 15.77 24.75
N LYS A 179 18.22 15.59 23.79
CA LYS A 179 17.18 16.54 23.41
C LYS A 179 15.81 16.23 24.01
N LYS A 180 15.69 15.13 24.77
CA LYS A 180 14.44 14.62 25.35
C LYS A 180 13.32 14.51 24.30
N VAL A 181 13.64 13.92 23.15
CA VAL A 181 12.70 13.73 22.04
C VAL A 181 12.09 12.33 22.14
N GLY A 182 10.77 12.27 22.26
CA GLY A 182 10.01 11.04 22.07
C GLY A 182 9.78 10.77 20.58
N VAL A 183 9.68 9.50 20.19
CA VAL A 183 9.43 9.09 18.80
C VAL A 183 8.21 8.20 18.75
N VAL A 184 7.22 8.60 17.95
CA VAL A 184 6.09 7.75 17.61
C VAL A 184 6.12 7.49 16.11
N ALA A 185 6.04 6.22 15.70
CA ALA A 185 6.20 5.81 14.32
C ALA A 185 5.14 4.80 13.91
N HIS A 186 4.66 4.89 12.67
CA HIS A 186 3.72 3.91 12.13
C HIS A 186 4.42 2.57 11.80
N PHE A 187 3.68 1.46 11.79
CA PHE A 187 4.20 0.17 11.30
C PHE A 187 4.65 0.21 9.83
N TYR A 188 4.15 1.17 9.06
CA TYR A 188 4.38 1.28 7.61
C TYR A 188 5.63 2.10 7.26
N MET A 189 6.46 2.40 8.26
CA MET A 189 7.74 3.07 8.03
C MET A 189 8.66 2.25 7.15
N ASP A 190 9.53 2.95 6.43
CA ASP A 190 10.57 2.32 5.64
C ASP A 190 11.38 1.33 6.51
N PRO A 191 11.77 0.16 5.97
CA PRO A 191 12.47 -0.87 6.73
C PRO A 191 13.75 -0.36 7.41
N GLU A 192 14.47 0.57 6.78
CA GLU A 192 15.65 1.21 7.39
C GLU A 192 15.29 1.90 8.69
N VAL A 193 14.28 2.76 8.63
CA VAL A 193 13.77 3.52 9.77
C VAL A 193 13.24 2.58 10.83
N GLN A 194 12.42 1.60 10.45
CA GLN A 194 11.83 0.65 11.39
C GLN A 194 12.89 -0.18 12.11
N GLY A 195 13.91 -0.67 11.39
CA GLY A 195 15.03 -1.43 11.96
C GLY A 195 15.83 -0.61 12.97
N VAL A 196 16.21 0.61 12.59
CA VAL A 196 16.95 1.54 13.47
C VAL A 196 16.12 1.92 14.70
N LEU A 197 14.85 2.30 14.53
CA LEU A 197 13.96 2.66 15.64
C LEU A 197 13.73 1.48 16.59
N SER A 198 13.53 0.27 16.06
CA SER A 198 13.34 -0.92 16.87
C SER A 198 14.56 -1.24 17.73
N SER A 199 15.76 -1.04 17.19
CA SER A 199 17.02 -1.24 17.93
C SER A 199 17.30 -0.10 18.90
N ALA A 200 16.92 1.13 18.55
CA ALA A 200 17.05 2.29 19.43
C ALA A 200 16.09 2.20 20.63
N ALA A 201 14.91 1.60 20.46
CA ALA A 201 13.89 1.44 21.51
C ALA A 201 14.39 0.61 22.70
N GLU A 202 15.38 -0.26 22.50
CA GLU A 202 16.01 -1.04 23.57
C GLU A 202 16.81 -0.17 24.55
N ARG A 203 17.24 1.03 24.10
CA ARG A 203 18.11 1.95 24.86
C ARG A 203 17.47 3.30 25.15
N TRP A 204 16.49 3.70 24.35
CA TRP A 204 15.66 4.88 24.59
C TRP A 204 14.19 4.45 24.70
N PRO A 205 13.61 4.42 25.92
CA PRO A 205 12.28 3.86 26.16
C PRO A 205 11.14 4.71 25.57
N HIS A 206 11.43 5.93 25.10
CA HIS A 206 10.46 6.85 24.50
C HIS A 206 10.40 6.70 22.98
N ILE A 207 10.46 5.46 22.48
CA ILE A 207 10.21 5.10 21.09
C ILE A 207 9.03 4.13 21.04
N ASN A 208 7.99 4.47 20.29
CA ASN A 208 6.80 3.64 20.13
C ASN A 208 6.47 3.46 18.64
N ILE A 209 6.59 2.22 18.16
CA ILE A 209 6.20 1.83 16.79
C ILE A 209 4.85 1.12 16.88
N SER A 210 3.81 1.69 16.30
CA SER A 210 2.45 1.19 16.47
C SER A 210 1.48 1.70 15.40
N ASP A 211 0.22 1.29 15.48
CA ASP A 211 -0.87 1.92 14.71
C ASP A 211 -1.10 3.37 15.17
N SER A 212 -1.69 4.17 14.27
CA SER A 212 -1.92 5.61 14.44
C SER A 212 -2.59 6.03 15.74
N LEU A 213 -3.47 5.19 16.28
CA LEU A 213 -4.19 5.46 17.53
C LEU A 213 -3.30 5.23 18.78
N VAL A 214 -2.49 4.18 18.75
CA VAL A 214 -1.58 3.85 19.86
C VAL A 214 -0.42 4.85 19.90
N MET A 215 -0.06 5.45 18.76
CA MET A 215 0.95 6.51 18.68
C MET A 215 0.57 7.71 19.55
N ALA A 216 -0.69 8.15 19.53
CA ALA A 216 -1.14 9.29 20.34
C ALA A 216 -1.09 8.99 21.85
N ASP A 217 -1.56 7.82 22.27
CA ASP A 217 -1.45 7.39 23.69
C ASP A 217 0.03 7.27 24.12
N GLY A 218 0.89 6.77 23.23
CA GLY A 218 2.34 6.70 23.43
C GLY A 218 2.96 8.07 23.62
N ALA A 219 2.58 9.05 22.81
CA ALA A 219 3.05 10.43 22.91
C ALA A 219 2.69 11.08 24.25
N VAL A 220 1.46 10.86 24.76
CA VAL A 220 1.05 11.35 26.09
C VAL A 220 1.95 10.78 27.18
N LYS A 221 2.20 9.46 27.18
CA LYS A 221 3.11 8.83 28.16
C LYS A 221 4.53 9.37 28.08
N MET A 222 5.01 9.70 26.88
CA MET A 222 6.32 10.32 26.68
C MET A 222 6.37 11.74 27.24
N ALA A 223 5.31 12.53 27.03
CA ALA A 223 5.17 13.86 27.61
C ALA A 223 5.15 13.80 29.15
N GLU A 224 4.36 12.91 29.75
CA GLU A 224 4.32 12.66 31.20
C GLU A 224 5.70 12.24 31.76
N ALA A 225 6.49 11.50 30.97
CA ALA A 225 7.83 11.09 31.33
C ALA A 225 8.91 12.18 31.10
N GLY A 226 8.52 13.38 30.65
CA GLY A 226 9.38 14.55 30.54
C GLY A 226 10.04 14.75 29.18
N CYS A 227 9.54 14.12 28.10
CA CYS A 227 9.92 14.50 26.74
C CYS A 227 9.42 15.91 26.42
N THR A 228 10.29 16.74 25.84
CA THR A 228 9.97 18.14 25.47
C THR A 228 9.48 18.27 24.03
N ALA A 229 9.70 17.24 23.22
CA ALA A 229 9.20 17.18 21.85
C ALA A 229 8.88 15.73 21.45
N ILE A 230 7.93 15.58 20.53
CA ILE A 230 7.53 14.32 19.92
C ILE A 230 7.77 14.40 18.40
N ALA A 231 8.62 13.52 17.90
CA ALA A 231 8.79 13.28 16.47
C ALA A 231 7.78 12.24 16.01
N VAL A 232 6.95 12.60 15.03
CA VAL A 232 5.93 11.72 14.45
C VAL A 232 6.42 11.27 13.08
N LEU A 233 6.66 9.96 12.94
CA LEU A 233 6.99 9.33 11.68
C LEU A 233 5.74 8.64 11.12
N GLY A 234 5.08 9.35 10.20
CA GLY A 234 3.79 8.97 9.63
C GLY A 234 3.32 9.98 8.60
N VAL A 235 2.02 9.96 8.30
CA VAL A 235 1.37 10.94 7.42
C VAL A 235 0.77 12.08 8.25
N ASP A 236 0.40 13.18 7.59
CA ASP A 236 0.01 14.43 8.27
C ASP A 236 -1.09 14.21 9.31
N PHE A 237 -2.17 13.49 8.97
CA PHE A 237 -3.27 13.26 9.92
C PHE A 237 -2.86 12.50 11.19
N MET A 238 -1.81 11.67 11.14
CA MET A 238 -1.30 10.98 12.33
C MET A 238 -0.61 11.96 13.27
N SER A 239 0.14 12.92 12.71
CA SER A 239 0.80 13.98 13.49
C SER A 239 -0.20 14.99 14.05
N GLU A 240 -1.25 15.31 13.31
CA GLU A 240 -2.35 16.13 13.79
C GLU A 240 -3.13 15.45 14.93
N ASN A 241 -3.35 14.13 14.83
CA ASN A 241 -3.96 13.35 15.91
C ASN A 241 -3.10 13.35 17.18
N VAL A 242 -1.79 13.15 17.06
CA VAL A 242 -0.85 13.23 18.20
C VAL A 242 -0.92 14.60 18.88
N ARG A 243 -0.90 15.69 18.10
CA ARG A 243 -1.02 17.06 18.63
C ARG A 243 -2.34 17.27 19.36
N ALA A 244 -3.45 16.91 18.73
CA ALA A 244 -4.80 17.03 19.28
C ALA A 244 -4.94 16.34 20.64
N ILE A 245 -4.48 15.10 20.75
CA ILE A 245 -4.57 14.30 21.98
C ILE A 245 -3.64 14.85 23.07
N LEU A 246 -2.45 15.33 22.72
CA LEU A 246 -1.56 15.99 23.68
C LEU A 246 -2.18 17.30 24.21
N ASP A 247 -2.84 18.08 23.37
CA ASP A 247 -3.53 19.31 23.81
C ASP A 247 -4.67 19.00 24.77
N GLU A 248 -5.49 17.98 24.48
CA GLU A 248 -6.57 17.53 25.35
C GLU A 248 -6.04 16.98 26.70
N ALA A 249 -4.89 16.30 26.69
CA ALA A 249 -4.20 15.82 27.88
C ALA A 249 -3.49 16.94 28.68
N GLY A 250 -3.52 18.19 28.20
CA GLY A 250 -2.91 19.34 28.89
C GLY A 250 -1.41 19.53 28.62
N HIS A 251 -0.86 18.87 27.60
CA HIS A 251 0.54 18.92 27.19
C HIS A 251 0.77 19.82 25.96
N ALA A 252 0.17 21.02 25.97
CA ALA A 252 0.34 22.02 24.92
C ALA A 252 1.78 22.59 24.84
N ASP A 253 2.56 22.39 25.90
CA ASP A 253 3.97 22.80 26.02
C ASP A 253 4.95 21.87 25.29
N VAL A 254 4.57 20.61 25.07
CA VAL A 254 5.40 19.62 24.35
C VAL A 254 5.29 19.85 22.85
N ALA A 255 6.40 20.07 22.15
CA ALA A 255 6.37 20.30 20.71
C ALA A 255 6.06 19.01 19.91
N VAL A 256 5.37 19.12 18.78
CA VAL A 256 5.11 17.97 17.88
C VAL A 256 5.64 18.31 16.50
N TYR A 257 6.43 17.40 15.91
CA TYR A 257 7.04 17.60 14.59
C TYR A 257 6.79 16.40 13.68
N ARG A 258 6.33 16.67 12.46
CA ARG A 258 6.38 15.72 11.33
C ARG A 258 7.77 15.76 10.69
N MET A 259 8.08 14.80 9.81
CA MET A 259 9.43 14.66 9.24
C MET A 259 9.67 15.44 7.94
N SER A 260 8.69 16.22 7.50
CA SER A 260 8.79 17.04 6.27
C SER A 260 8.17 18.42 6.47
N ALA A 261 8.69 19.42 5.75
CA ALA A 261 8.05 20.72 5.60
C ALA A 261 6.92 20.70 4.55
N ASP A 262 6.97 19.75 3.61
CA ASP A 262 5.91 19.52 2.63
C ASP A 262 4.85 18.58 3.20
N SER A 263 3.60 18.68 2.73
CA SER A 263 2.51 17.81 3.19
C SER A 263 2.84 16.33 2.92
N ILE A 264 2.63 15.48 3.94
CA ILE A 264 2.78 14.04 3.84
C ILE A 264 1.37 13.43 3.69
N GLY A 265 0.94 13.25 2.44
CA GLY A 265 -0.42 12.83 2.08
C GLY A 265 -0.76 11.36 2.32
N CYS A 266 -1.98 10.97 1.93
CA CYS A 266 -2.46 9.58 1.94
C CYS A 266 -3.61 9.46 0.93
N SER A 267 -3.48 8.58 -0.06
CA SER A 267 -4.48 8.46 -1.14
C SER A 267 -5.88 8.06 -0.64
N LEU A 268 -5.96 7.28 0.44
CA LEU A 268 -7.24 6.92 1.07
C LEU A 268 -7.86 8.10 1.83
N ALA A 269 -7.06 8.87 2.56
CA ALA A 269 -7.55 10.05 3.27
C ALA A 269 -8.06 11.10 2.27
N GLU A 270 -7.32 11.33 1.18
CA GLU A 270 -7.74 12.21 0.09
C GLU A 270 -9.06 11.76 -0.56
N ALA A 271 -9.25 10.45 -0.76
CA ALA A 271 -10.51 9.91 -1.28
C ALA A 271 -11.70 10.17 -0.33
N ALA A 272 -11.47 10.10 0.99
CA ALA A 272 -12.48 10.38 2.00
C ALA A 272 -12.79 11.88 2.21
N GLU A 273 -11.99 12.75 1.60
CA GLU A 273 -12.19 14.21 1.58
C GLU A 273 -12.71 14.69 0.21
N SER A 274 -13.08 13.75 -0.66
CA SER A 274 -13.60 14.05 -2.00
C SER A 274 -15.10 14.41 -1.98
N PRO A 275 -15.59 15.25 -2.92
CA PRO A 275 -17.02 15.53 -3.05
C PRO A 275 -17.88 14.27 -3.29
N ALA A 276 -17.30 13.22 -3.88
CA ALA A 276 -17.98 11.95 -4.06
C ALA A 276 -18.22 11.23 -2.72
N TYR A 277 -17.28 11.35 -1.78
CA TYR A 277 -17.45 10.82 -0.43
C TYR A 277 -18.48 11.62 0.37
N ASP A 278 -18.52 12.93 0.20
CA ASP A 278 -19.56 13.78 0.81
C ASP A 278 -20.97 13.38 0.34
N ALA A 279 -21.14 13.14 -0.97
CA ALA A 279 -22.41 12.67 -1.53
C ALA A 279 -22.79 11.27 -1.02
N TYR A 280 -21.79 10.38 -0.88
CA TYR A 280 -21.97 9.05 -0.30
C TYR A 280 -22.43 9.11 1.16
N LEU A 281 -21.85 10.00 1.97
CA LEU A 281 -22.27 10.22 3.36
C LEU A 281 -23.65 10.88 3.46
N ALA A 282 -24.00 11.78 2.55
CA ALA A 282 -25.32 12.38 2.50
C ALA A 282 -26.40 11.31 2.22
N GLU A 283 -26.18 10.42 1.24
CA GLU A 283 -27.11 9.32 0.96
C GLU A 283 -27.25 8.36 2.16
N ALA A 284 -26.13 8.11 2.86
CA ALA A 284 -26.14 7.35 4.11
C ALA A 284 -26.93 8.07 5.22
N GLY A 285 -26.83 9.40 5.29
CA GLY A 285 -27.55 10.24 6.23
C GLY A 285 -29.05 10.33 5.97
N ASP A 286 -29.49 10.08 4.73
CA ASP A 286 -30.91 10.00 4.35
C ASP A 286 -31.51 8.59 4.52
N THR A 287 -30.67 7.58 4.79
CA THR A 287 -31.09 6.19 4.90
C THR A 287 -31.35 5.83 6.38
N PRO A 288 -32.57 5.42 6.76
CA PRO A 288 -32.90 5.07 8.14
C PRO A 288 -31.98 3.99 8.71
N ASN A 289 -31.69 4.08 10.01
CA ASN A 289 -30.86 3.13 10.73
C ASN A 289 -29.48 2.92 10.07
N SER A 290 -28.87 3.99 9.56
CA SER A 290 -27.54 3.92 8.95
C SER A 290 -26.41 4.01 9.96
N LEU A 291 -25.38 3.20 9.74
CA LEU A 291 -24.11 3.22 10.43
C LEU A 291 -22.99 3.39 9.41
N HIS A 292 -22.21 4.45 9.54
CA HIS A 292 -20.99 4.62 8.79
C HIS A 292 -19.81 3.96 9.51
N VAL A 293 -19.13 3.03 8.83
CA VAL A 293 -17.94 2.33 9.31
C VAL A 293 -16.73 2.89 8.56
N VAL A 294 -16.04 3.83 9.20
CA VAL A 294 -14.91 4.55 8.60
C VAL A 294 -13.60 3.83 8.88
N TYR A 295 -12.75 3.68 7.88
CA TYR A 295 -11.42 3.09 8.06
C TYR A 295 -10.50 4.05 8.82
N ILE A 296 -9.63 3.49 9.67
CA ILE A 296 -8.72 4.25 10.55
C ILE A 296 -7.82 5.21 9.76
N ASN A 297 -7.40 4.83 8.55
CA ASN A 297 -6.51 5.57 7.65
C ASN A 297 -7.22 6.76 6.95
N THR A 298 -7.81 7.64 7.76
CA THR A 298 -8.52 8.86 7.37
C THR A 298 -8.23 9.96 8.40
N SER A 299 -8.46 11.23 8.05
CA SER A 299 -8.19 12.34 8.97
C SER A 299 -9.19 12.41 10.13
N LEU A 300 -8.83 13.09 11.23
CA LEU A 300 -9.79 13.39 12.30
C LEU A 300 -10.93 14.26 11.78
N LYS A 301 -10.63 15.16 10.85
CA LYS A 301 -11.62 15.98 10.15
C LYS A 301 -12.65 15.13 9.42
N THR A 302 -12.21 14.19 8.59
CA THR A 302 -13.12 13.23 7.91
C THR A 302 -14.01 12.52 8.92
N LYS A 303 -13.44 12.02 10.03
CA LYS A 303 -14.21 11.30 11.06
C LYS A 303 -15.25 12.19 11.74
N ALA A 304 -14.89 13.44 12.06
CA ALA A 304 -15.78 14.41 12.68
C ALA A 304 -16.96 14.75 11.77
N LEU A 305 -16.67 15.13 10.52
CA LEU A 305 -17.67 15.52 9.53
C LEU A 305 -18.57 14.33 9.16
N ALA A 306 -18.00 13.13 9.01
CA ALA A 306 -18.81 11.94 8.80
C ALA A 306 -19.74 11.67 9.98
N HIS A 307 -19.25 11.83 11.21
CA HIS A 307 -20.06 11.59 12.41
C HIS A 307 -21.21 12.58 12.58
N SER A 308 -21.02 13.84 12.19
CA SER A 308 -22.10 14.85 12.22
C SER A 308 -23.22 14.52 11.22
N VAL A 309 -22.91 13.83 10.12
CA VAL A 309 -23.91 13.40 9.12
C VAL A 309 -24.52 12.05 9.48
N VAL A 310 -23.69 11.03 9.71
CA VAL A 310 -24.12 9.64 9.98
C VAL A 310 -23.49 9.12 11.29
N PRO A 311 -24.21 8.37 12.13
CA PRO A 311 -23.60 7.68 13.27
C PRO A 311 -22.38 6.89 12.78
N THR A 312 -21.20 7.19 13.32
CA THR A 312 -19.93 6.73 12.74
C THR A 312 -19.12 5.97 13.77
N ILE A 313 -18.55 4.84 13.35
CA ILE A 313 -17.57 4.07 14.11
C ILE A 313 -16.32 3.87 13.26
N THR A 314 -15.14 4.04 13.87
CA THR A 314 -13.88 3.73 13.21
C THR A 314 -13.62 2.21 13.21
N CYS A 315 -12.96 1.69 12.17
CA CYS A 315 -12.50 0.31 12.11
C CYS A 315 -11.04 0.21 11.63
N THR A 316 -10.44 -0.94 11.88
CA THR A 316 -9.15 -1.38 11.30
C THR A 316 -9.39 -2.65 10.49
N SER A 317 -8.40 -3.09 9.72
CA SER A 317 -8.50 -4.36 8.99
C SER A 317 -8.68 -5.57 9.93
N SER A 318 -8.25 -5.45 11.20
CA SER A 318 -8.36 -6.51 12.21
C SER A 318 -9.77 -6.67 12.81
N ASN A 319 -10.60 -5.62 12.78
CA ASN A 319 -11.88 -5.62 13.49
C ASN A 319 -13.10 -5.39 12.58
N VAL A 320 -12.92 -4.96 11.33
CA VAL A 320 -14.04 -4.58 10.45
C VAL A 320 -15.11 -5.66 10.31
N VAL A 321 -14.72 -6.93 10.15
CA VAL A 321 -15.67 -8.05 10.01
C VAL A 321 -16.56 -8.15 11.25
N GLN A 322 -15.94 -8.12 12.42
CA GLN A 322 -16.65 -8.20 13.70
C GLN A 322 -17.48 -6.94 13.96
N THR A 323 -17.01 -5.76 13.57
CA THR A 323 -17.77 -4.50 13.66
C THR A 323 -19.07 -4.59 12.86
N VAL A 324 -19.01 -5.06 11.61
CA VAL A 324 -20.20 -5.17 10.76
C VAL A 324 -21.16 -6.23 11.29
N LEU A 325 -20.69 -7.44 11.60
CA LEU A 325 -21.55 -8.49 12.16
C LEU A 325 -22.22 -8.04 13.46
N THR A 326 -21.45 -7.46 14.39
CA THR A 326 -21.98 -6.96 15.66
C THR A 326 -23.03 -5.87 15.45
N ALA A 327 -22.85 -4.98 14.46
CA ALA A 327 -23.85 -3.97 14.11
C ALA A 327 -25.18 -4.60 13.71
N PHE A 328 -25.17 -5.58 12.80
CA PHE A 328 -26.38 -6.29 12.39
C PHE A 328 -26.98 -7.17 13.49
N ALA A 329 -26.17 -7.64 14.45
CA ALA A 329 -26.67 -8.36 15.61
C ALA A 329 -27.39 -7.44 16.62
N GLN A 330 -26.92 -6.21 16.80
CA GLN A 330 -27.50 -5.25 17.75
C GLN A 330 -28.62 -4.41 17.16
N VAL A 331 -28.56 -4.10 15.85
CA VAL A 331 -29.57 -3.34 15.11
C VAL A 331 -29.93 -4.16 13.85
N PRO A 332 -30.91 -5.07 13.93
CA PRO A 332 -31.19 -6.04 12.87
C PRO A 332 -31.55 -5.46 11.50
N ASP A 333 -32.02 -4.21 11.46
CA ASP A 333 -32.41 -3.45 10.26
C ASP A 333 -31.37 -2.39 9.85
N VAL A 334 -30.16 -2.41 10.43
CA VAL A 334 -29.11 -1.44 10.12
C VAL A 334 -28.68 -1.47 8.64
N HIS A 335 -28.37 -0.29 8.11
CA HIS A 335 -27.68 -0.11 6.84
C HIS A 335 -26.22 0.26 7.12
N VAL A 336 -25.27 -0.59 6.74
CA VAL A 336 -23.85 -0.33 6.96
C VAL A 336 -23.24 0.29 5.71
N TRP A 337 -22.58 1.43 5.91
CA TRP A 337 -21.88 2.19 4.88
C TRP A 337 -20.39 2.19 5.20
N TYR A 338 -19.60 1.43 4.46
CA TYR A 338 -18.16 1.30 4.69
C TYR A 338 -17.33 2.19 3.76
N GLY A 339 -16.28 2.83 4.27
CA GLY A 339 -15.35 3.59 3.43
C GLY A 339 -14.07 4.02 4.16
N PRO A 340 -13.10 4.61 3.43
CA PRO A 340 -13.13 4.92 2.00
C PRO A 340 -12.53 3.80 1.11
N ASP A 341 -12.01 2.71 1.66
CA ASP A 341 -11.25 1.74 0.85
C ASP A 341 -12.17 0.83 0.01
N THR A 342 -12.19 1.05 -1.31
CA THR A 342 -12.98 0.28 -2.27
C THR A 342 -12.69 -1.21 -2.23
N TYR A 343 -11.41 -1.60 -2.09
CA TYR A 343 -11.03 -3.00 -2.13
C TYR A 343 -11.45 -3.71 -0.86
N MET A 344 -11.19 -3.13 0.30
CA MET A 344 -11.65 -3.68 1.57
C MET A 344 -13.18 -3.78 1.64
N GLY A 345 -13.90 -2.78 1.14
CA GLY A 345 -15.36 -2.81 1.06
C GLY A 345 -15.89 -3.95 0.18
N ARG A 346 -15.34 -4.08 -1.03
CA ARG A 346 -15.68 -5.16 -1.96
C ARG A 346 -15.31 -6.54 -1.42
N ASN A 347 -14.11 -6.68 -0.85
CA ASN A 347 -13.63 -7.94 -0.27
C ASN A 347 -14.45 -8.35 0.96
N LEU A 348 -14.92 -7.39 1.74
CA LEU A 348 -15.85 -7.63 2.84
C LEU A 348 -17.20 -8.15 2.32
N ALA A 349 -17.75 -7.55 1.26
CA ALA A 349 -18.96 -8.05 0.62
C ALA A 349 -18.78 -9.46 0.05
N GLN A 350 -17.64 -9.75 -0.60
CA GLN A 350 -17.30 -11.08 -1.10
C GLN A 350 -17.13 -12.09 0.05
N LEU A 351 -16.53 -11.69 1.17
CA LEU A 351 -16.42 -12.52 2.37
C LEU A 351 -17.81 -12.85 2.93
N PHE A 352 -18.72 -11.88 3.07
CA PHE A 352 -20.07 -12.16 3.54
C PHE A 352 -20.87 -13.01 2.54
N GLN A 353 -20.66 -12.81 1.23
CA GLN A 353 -21.25 -13.67 0.21
C GLN A 353 -20.76 -15.11 0.32
N SER A 354 -19.50 -15.32 0.71
CA SER A 354 -18.97 -16.64 1.07
C SER A 354 -19.67 -17.22 2.30
N LEU A 355 -19.79 -16.43 3.37
CA LEU A 355 -20.39 -16.87 4.63
C LEU A 355 -21.86 -17.24 4.46
N ALA A 356 -22.56 -16.57 3.55
CA ALA A 356 -23.93 -16.91 3.16
C ALA A 356 -24.08 -18.31 2.52
N ASN A 357 -22.98 -18.94 2.09
CA ASN A 357 -23.00 -20.30 1.54
C ASN A 357 -22.51 -21.36 2.55
N LEU A 358 -22.07 -20.95 3.75
CA LEU A 358 -21.62 -21.88 4.79
C LEU A 358 -22.79 -22.40 5.63
N SER A 359 -22.57 -23.46 6.38
CA SER A 359 -23.53 -23.95 7.37
C SER A 359 -23.71 -22.97 8.51
N ASP A 360 -24.85 -23.06 9.19
CA ASP A 360 -25.15 -22.28 10.39
C ASP A 360 -24.11 -22.48 11.51
N GLU A 361 -23.49 -23.65 11.61
CA GLU A 361 -22.44 -23.94 12.59
C GLU A 361 -21.16 -23.16 12.28
N GLU A 362 -20.69 -23.22 11.04
CA GLU A 362 -19.52 -22.46 10.56
C GLU A 362 -19.73 -20.93 10.65
N VAL A 363 -20.95 -20.44 10.39
CA VAL A 363 -21.26 -19.00 10.57
C VAL A 363 -21.17 -18.61 12.04
N ARG A 364 -21.66 -19.46 12.96
CA ARG A 364 -21.62 -19.20 14.40
C ARG A 364 -20.20 -19.26 14.99
N GLU A 365 -19.30 -20.05 14.40
CA GLU A 365 -17.88 -20.00 14.75
C GLU A 365 -17.28 -18.61 14.52
N LEU A 366 -17.77 -17.90 13.50
CA LEU A 366 -17.30 -16.54 13.20
C LEU A 366 -17.98 -15.49 14.09
N HIS A 367 -19.30 -15.61 14.31
CA HIS A 367 -20.04 -14.76 15.23
C HIS A 367 -21.32 -15.46 15.73
N PRO A 368 -21.50 -15.65 17.05
CA PRO A 368 -22.51 -16.55 17.60
C PRO A 368 -23.96 -16.10 17.36
N ALA A 369 -24.20 -14.81 17.12
CA ALA A 369 -25.53 -14.27 16.84
C ALA A 369 -25.99 -14.44 15.38
N HIS A 370 -25.12 -14.93 14.48
CA HIS A 370 -25.42 -15.03 13.06
C HIS A 370 -25.70 -16.46 12.61
N THR A 371 -26.57 -16.55 11.61
CA THR A 371 -26.92 -17.74 10.83
C THR A 371 -26.76 -17.43 9.35
N GLN A 372 -26.76 -18.47 8.51
CA GLN A 372 -26.71 -18.32 7.06
C GLN A 372 -27.80 -17.33 6.55
N ALA A 373 -29.02 -17.47 7.07
CA ALA A 373 -30.14 -16.59 6.73
C ALA A 373 -29.90 -15.13 7.15
N SER A 374 -29.30 -14.90 8.32
CA SER A 374 -28.99 -13.54 8.77
C SER A 374 -27.92 -12.87 7.90
N ILE A 375 -26.94 -13.62 7.40
CA ILE A 375 -25.91 -13.11 6.49
C ILE A 375 -26.54 -12.76 5.13
N HIS A 376 -27.46 -13.59 4.62
CA HIS A 376 -28.24 -13.24 3.42
C HIS A 376 -29.03 -11.94 3.58
N ALA A 377 -29.64 -11.72 4.75
CA ALA A 377 -30.38 -10.49 5.05
C ALA A 377 -29.48 -9.25 5.17
N LEU A 378 -28.21 -9.43 5.58
CA LEU A 378 -27.20 -8.38 5.72
C LEU A 378 -26.69 -7.86 4.37
N LEU A 379 -26.40 -8.76 3.42
CA LEU A 379 -25.78 -8.43 2.13
C LEU A 379 -26.41 -7.24 1.37
N PRO A 380 -27.73 -7.14 1.17
CA PRO A 380 -28.32 -6.00 0.45
C PRO A 380 -28.22 -4.67 1.20
N ARG A 381 -27.84 -4.70 2.48
CA ARG A 381 -27.72 -3.53 3.37
C ARG A 381 -26.27 -3.19 3.71
N LEU A 382 -25.31 -3.91 3.15
CA LEU A 382 -23.90 -3.54 3.18
C LEU A 382 -23.56 -2.75 1.92
N ARG A 383 -23.31 -1.47 2.09
CA ARG A 383 -22.81 -0.56 1.05
C ARG A 383 -21.37 -0.21 1.35
N TYR A 384 -20.58 0.05 0.31
CA TYR A 384 -19.21 0.52 0.47
C TYR A 384 -18.89 1.60 -0.58
N PHE A 385 -17.96 2.48 -0.25
CA PHE A 385 -17.49 3.52 -1.16
C PHE A 385 -16.65 2.93 -2.28
N GLU A 386 -16.87 3.35 -3.53
CA GLU A 386 -16.25 2.72 -4.70
C GLU A 386 -15.10 3.52 -5.33
N GLN A 387 -14.77 4.70 -4.78
CA GLN A 387 -13.78 5.63 -5.38
C GLN A 387 -12.57 5.92 -4.46
N GLY A 388 -12.23 5.03 -3.52
CA GLY A 388 -11.04 5.20 -2.69
C GLY A 388 -10.12 4.00 -2.76
N THR A 389 -8.86 4.21 -3.17
CA THR A 389 -7.88 3.13 -3.26
C THR A 389 -6.56 3.51 -2.61
N CYS A 390 -5.98 2.56 -1.88
CA CYS A 390 -4.60 2.67 -1.43
C CYS A 390 -3.66 2.38 -2.61
N ILE A 391 -2.78 3.33 -2.94
CA ILE A 391 -1.83 3.17 -4.05
C ILE A 391 -0.88 1.97 -3.86
N VAL A 392 -0.55 1.64 -2.61
CA VAL A 392 0.32 0.50 -2.28
C VAL A 392 -0.39 -0.81 -2.55
N HIS A 393 -1.59 -0.98 -1.99
CA HIS A 393 -2.34 -2.22 -2.15
C HIS A 393 -2.84 -2.42 -3.59
N HIS A 394 -3.10 -1.35 -4.35
CA HIS A 394 -3.47 -1.46 -5.77
C HIS A 394 -2.44 -2.24 -6.62
N LEU A 395 -1.17 -2.26 -6.22
CA LEU A 395 -0.10 -2.93 -6.97
C LEU A 395 -0.15 -4.45 -6.92
N PHE A 396 -0.98 -5.02 -6.03
CA PHE A 396 -1.13 -6.47 -5.86
C PHE A 396 -2.18 -7.07 -6.81
N GLY A 397 -2.64 -6.33 -7.82
CA GLY A 397 -3.62 -6.78 -8.81
C GLY A 397 -3.00 -7.12 -10.18
N GLY A 398 -3.85 -7.56 -11.11
CA GLY A 398 -3.52 -7.72 -12.51
C GLY A 398 -2.41 -8.75 -12.74
N GLU A 399 -1.33 -8.33 -13.38
CA GLU A 399 -0.21 -9.19 -13.74
C GLU A 399 0.45 -9.88 -12.53
N VAL A 400 0.47 -9.20 -11.37
CA VAL A 400 0.99 -9.80 -10.13
C VAL A 400 0.17 -11.04 -9.75
N CYS A 401 -1.17 -10.96 -9.84
CA CYS A 401 -2.06 -12.08 -9.55
C CYS A 401 -1.86 -13.23 -10.53
N GLU A 402 -1.73 -12.95 -11.82
CA GLU A 402 -1.48 -14.00 -12.82
C GLU A 402 -0.14 -14.71 -12.57
N LEU A 403 0.90 -13.96 -12.22
CA LEU A 403 2.20 -14.56 -11.88
C LEU A 403 2.14 -15.38 -10.58
N VAL A 404 1.41 -14.93 -9.55
CA VAL A 404 1.16 -15.73 -8.35
C VAL A 404 0.41 -17.01 -8.71
N LYS A 405 -0.63 -16.89 -9.52
CA LYS A 405 -1.49 -18.00 -9.94
C LYS A 405 -0.77 -19.04 -10.78
N GLU A 406 0.16 -18.65 -11.66
CA GLU A 406 0.91 -19.59 -12.50
C GLU A 406 2.20 -20.07 -11.82
N GLY A 407 2.93 -19.18 -11.16
CA GLY A 407 4.29 -19.45 -10.67
C GLY A 407 4.39 -19.90 -9.21
N TYR A 408 3.33 -19.70 -8.40
CA TYR A 408 3.36 -19.94 -6.95
C TYR A 408 2.17 -20.78 -6.46
N ARG A 409 1.67 -21.70 -7.30
CA ARG A 409 0.54 -22.57 -6.96
C ARG A 409 0.79 -23.39 -5.69
N ASP A 410 2.01 -23.87 -5.49
CA ASP A 410 2.38 -24.71 -4.36
C ASP A 410 2.76 -23.90 -3.09
N ALA A 411 2.69 -22.57 -3.16
CA ALA A 411 2.93 -21.70 -2.03
C ALA A 411 1.65 -21.50 -1.18
N TYR A 412 1.86 -21.14 0.07
CA TYR A 412 0.83 -20.58 0.92
C TYR A 412 0.50 -19.16 0.47
N LEU A 413 -0.78 -18.86 0.21
CA LEU A 413 -1.21 -17.55 -0.27
C LEU A 413 -1.84 -16.74 0.85
N THR A 414 -1.30 -15.55 1.09
CA THR A 414 -1.81 -14.64 2.12
C THR A 414 -2.31 -13.37 1.45
N ALA A 415 -3.43 -12.80 1.89
CA ALA A 415 -3.94 -11.55 1.36
C ALA A 415 -4.51 -10.64 2.46
N HIS A 416 -4.13 -9.37 2.43
CA HIS A 416 -4.74 -8.34 3.27
C HIS A 416 -6.11 -7.92 2.73
N PHE A 417 -7.00 -7.39 3.58
CA PHE A 417 -8.31 -6.92 3.11
C PHE A 417 -8.24 -5.79 2.06
N GLU A 418 -7.18 -4.99 2.07
CA GLU A 418 -7.02 -3.85 1.15
C GLU A 418 -6.55 -4.23 -0.26
N VAL A 419 -6.14 -5.48 -0.52
CA VAL A 419 -5.65 -5.86 -1.85
C VAL A 419 -6.78 -5.98 -2.88
N PRO A 420 -6.48 -5.81 -4.18
CA PRO A 420 -7.42 -6.07 -5.26
C PRO A 420 -8.11 -7.42 -5.13
N GLY A 421 -9.39 -7.47 -5.51
CA GLY A 421 -10.25 -8.65 -5.36
C GLY A 421 -9.69 -9.93 -6.00
N GLU A 422 -8.85 -9.79 -7.02
CA GLU A 422 -8.13 -10.92 -7.64
C GLU A 422 -7.18 -11.62 -6.65
N MET A 423 -6.31 -10.87 -5.97
CA MET A 423 -5.38 -11.42 -4.97
C MET A 423 -6.13 -11.97 -3.75
N PHE A 424 -7.18 -11.26 -3.32
CA PHE A 424 -8.07 -11.74 -2.27
C PHE A 424 -8.72 -13.09 -2.64
N SER A 425 -9.21 -13.20 -3.87
CA SER A 425 -9.82 -14.42 -4.40
C SER A 425 -8.82 -15.56 -4.50
N LEU A 426 -7.60 -15.31 -4.97
CA LEU A 426 -6.54 -16.32 -5.02
C LEU A 426 -6.23 -16.91 -3.63
N ALA A 427 -6.10 -16.05 -2.61
CA ALA A 427 -5.87 -16.50 -1.24
C ALA A 427 -7.08 -17.23 -0.65
N MET A 428 -8.30 -16.76 -0.93
CA MET A 428 -9.54 -17.46 -0.53
C MET A 428 -9.69 -18.82 -1.19
N ASP A 429 -9.37 -18.96 -2.48
CA ASP A 429 -9.42 -20.22 -3.20
C ASP A 429 -8.35 -21.19 -2.68
N ALA A 430 -7.13 -20.70 -2.43
CA ALA A 430 -6.09 -21.49 -1.77
C ALA A 430 -6.51 -21.96 -0.37
N LYS A 431 -7.21 -21.12 0.39
CA LYS A 431 -7.79 -21.49 1.69
C LYS A 431 -8.81 -22.61 1.55
N ARG A 432 -9.82 -22.45 0.68
CA ARG A 432 -10.94 -23.39 0.57
C ARG A 432 -10.55 -24.71 -0.08
N GLN A 433 -9.78 -24.67 -1.16
CA GLN A 433 -9.49 -25.86 -1.96
C GLN A 433 -8.34 -26.68 -1.39
N ARG A 434 -7.38 -26.04 -0.72
CA ARG A 434 -6.10 -26.66 -0.33
C ARG A 434 -5.75 -26.48 1.15
N GLY A 435 -6.46 -25.63 1.90
CA GLY A 435 -6.05 -25.24 3.25
C GLY A 435 -4.73 -24.46 3.29
N MET A 436 -4.35 -23.87 2.15
CA MET A 436 -3.06 -23.19 1.92
C MET A 436 -3.24 -21.69 1.72
N GLY A 437 -4.29 -21.10 2.30
CA GLY A 437 -4.48 -19.66 2.21
C GLY A 437 -5.12 -19.02 3.42
N VAL A 438 -4.91 -17.70 3.55
CA VAL A 438 -5.53 -16.86 4.57
C VAL A 438 -5.84 -15.49 3.98
N VAL A 439 -6.99 -14.94 4.38
CA VAL A 439 -7.33 -13.53 4.15
C VAL A 439 -7.62 -12.87 5.49
N GLY A 440 -7.19 -11.63 5.66
CA GLY A 440 -7.43 -10.91 6.91
C GLY A 440 -6.56 -9.69 7.10
N SER A 441 -6.35 -9.33 8.37
CA SER A 441 -5.37 -8.33 8.79
C SER A 441 -3.94 -8.89 8.79
N THR A 442 -2.96 -8.00 8.95
CA THR A 442 -1.56 -8.35 9.24
C THR A 442 -1.42 -9.41 10.34
N GLN A 443 -2.22 -9.31 11.41
CA GLN A 443 -2.18 -10.28 12.50
C GLN A 443 -2.65 -11.67 12.06
N ASN A 444 -3.72 -11.75 11.27
CA ASN A 444 -4.22 -13.03 10.76
C ASN A 444 -3.19 -13.71 9.84
N ILE A 445 -2.46 -12.92 9.05
CA ILE A 445 -1.37 -13.42 8.20
C ILE A 445 -0.22 -13.95 9.07
N LEU A 446 0.20 -13.21 10.09
CA LEU A 446 1.28 -13.62 11.00
C LEU A 446 0.92 -14.90 11.77
N ASP A 447 -0.31 -15.00 12.28
CA ASP A 447 -0.81 -16.17 12.99
C ASP A 447 -0.88 -17.40 12.08
N PHE A 448 -1.28 -17.21 10.82
CA PHE A 448 -1.29 -18.28 9.84
C PHE A 448 0.13 -18.79 9.52
N ILE A 449 1.10 -17.90 9.31
CA ILE A 449 2.52 -18.28 9.11
C ILE A 449 3.01 -19.07 10.32
N ALA A 450 2.75 -18.58 11.54
CA ALA A 450 3.14 -19.25 12.77
C ALA A 450 2.49 -20.64 12.91
N ALA A 451 1.20 -20.78 12.61
CA ALA A 451 0.50 -22.05 12.68
C ALA A 451 1.07 -23.09 11.70
N LYS A 452 1.34 -22.69 10.45
CA LYS A 452 1.93 -23.57 9.44
C LYS A 452 3.38 -23.96 9.76
N LEU A 453 4.17 -23.01 10.29
CA LEU A 453 5.50 -23.30 10.80
C LEU A 453 5.48 -24.26 11.98
N GLY A 454 4.56 -24.07 12.93
CA GLY A 454 4.37 -24.98 14.07
C GLY A 454 4.12 -26.42 13.60
N ALA A 455 3.19 -26.60 12.67
CA ALA A 455 2.91 -27.92 12.09
C ALA A 455 4.10 -28.54 11.34
N ALA A 456 4.94 -27.73 10.69
CA ALA A 456 6.16 -28.22 10.04
C ALA A 456 7.25 -28.62 11.03
N LEU A 457 7.34 -27.93 12.17
CA LEU A 457 8.35 -28.22 13.21
C LEU A 457 8.08 -29.55 13.93
N GLU A 458 6.83 -30.00 13.99
CA GLU A 458 6.45 -31.32 14.48
C GLU A 458 6.89 -32.46 13.56
N GLN A 459 7.22 -32.17 12.29
CA GLN A 459 7.63 -33.17 11.31
C GLN A 459 9.14 -33.46 11.42
N PRO A 460 9.58 -34.72 11.32
CA PRO A 460 10.97 -35.12 11.56
C PRO A 460 11.92 -34.88 10.38
N PHE A 461 11.49 -34.19 9.32
CA PHE A 461 12.26 -33.98 8.11
C PHE A 461 12.45 -32.48 7.80
N PRO A 462 13.49 -32.13 7.01
CA PRO A 462 13.71 -30.77 6.54
C PRO A 462 12.51 -30.26 5.74
N ASN A 463 12.19 -28.97 5.86
CA ASN A 463 11.06 -28.39 5.15
C ASN A 463 11.30 -26.92 4.81
N ARG A 464 10.86 -26.49 3.62
CA ARG A 464 10.86 -25.09 3.21
C ARG A 464 9.42 -24.67 2.93
N LEU A 465 8.88 -23.82 3.79
CA LEU A 465 7.54 -23.28 3.64
C LEU A 465 7.61 -21.98 2.85
N GLN A 466 6.94 -21.91 1.70
CA GLN A 466 6.89 -20.71 0.88
C GLN A 466 5.57 -19.98 1.07
N PHE A 467 5.62 -18.68 1.38
CA PHE A 467 4.45 -17.83 1.57
C PHE A 467 4.51 -16.65 0.60
N VAL A 468 3.45 -16.47 -0.20
CA VAL A 468 3.25 -15.25 -0.98
C VAL A 468 2.56 -14.21 -0.10
N LEU A 469 3.22 -13.07 0.07
CA LEU A 469 2.78 -12.01 0.96
C LEU A 469 1.91 -10.99 0.22
N GLY A 470 0.60 -11.21 0.14
CA GLY A 470 -0.36 -10.27 -0.46
C GLY A 470 -0.68 -9.08 0.45
N THR A 471 0.35 -8.33 0.85
CA THR A 471 0.28 -7.12 1.66
C THR A 471 1.62 -6.38 1.60
N GLU A 472 1.70 -5.19 2.18
CA GLU A 472 2.92 -4.39 2.14
C GLU A 472 4.06 -4.97 3.00
N SER A 473 5.29 -4.53 2.72
CA SER A 473 6.51 -5.11 3.33
C SER A 473 6.77 -4.73 4.78
N GLY A 474 6.06 -3.75 5.35
CA GLY A 474 6.28 -3.25 6.72
C GLY A 474 6.13 -4.31 7.82
N MET A 475 5.55 -5.48 7.51
CA MET A 475 5.40 -6.60 8.43
C MET A 475 6.62 -7.53 8.50
N ILE A 476 7.62 -7.35 7.62
CA ILE A 476 8.72 -8.30 7.45
C ILE A 476 9.52 -8.50 8.74
N THR A 477 9.77 -7.41 9.47
CA THR A 477 10.49 -7.45 10.75
C THR A 477 9.75 -8.34 11.76
N SER A 478 8.42 -8.20 11.85
CA SER A 478 7.57 -9.00 12.72
C SER A 478 7.56 -10.48 12.32
N ILE A 479 7.48 -10.76 11.02
CA ILE A 479 7.54 -12.13 10.47
C ILE A 479 8.89 -12.77 10.81
N VAL A 480 10.00 -12.09 10.50
CA VAL A 480 11.36 -12.61 10.76
C VAL A 480 11.55 -12.90 12.24
N ARG A 481 11.22 -11.96 13.14
CA ARG A 481 11.35 -12.14 14.59
C ARG A 481 10.52 -13.32 15.09
N LYS A 482 9.26 -13.44 14.65
CA LYS A 482 8.36 -14.53 15.05
C LYS A 482 8.88 -15.88 14.58
N VAL A 483 9.24 -16.00 13.29
CA VAL A 483 9.75 -17.23 12.68
C VAL A 483 11.05 -17.66 13.36
N GLN A 484 12.04 -16.76 13.49
CA GLN A 484 13.31 -17.07 14.16
C GLN A 484 13.11 -17.47 15.63
N GLY A 485 12.18 -16.81 16.34
CA GLY A 485 11.82 -17.21 17.69
C GLY A 485 11.32 -18.65 17.76
N MET A 486 10.44 -19.06 16.85
CA MET A 486 9.91 -20.42 16.79
C MET A 486 10.97 -21.46 16.39
N LEU A 487 11.79 -21.17 15.37
CA LEU A 487 12.88 -22.05 14.94
C LEU A 487 13.90 -22.30 16.05
N ARG A 488 14.32 -21.22 16.75
CA ARG A 488 15.26 -21.32 17.88
C ARG A 488 14.67 -22.09 19.06
N ALA A 489 13.40 -21.86 19.39
CA ALA A 489 12.72 -22.60 20.45
C ALA A 489 12.63 -24.10 20.14
N ALA A 490 12.45 -24.47 18.86
CA ALA A 490 12.43 -25.86 18.42
C ALA A 490 13.84 -26.48 18.22
N GLY A 491 14.90 -25.67 18.18
CA GLY A 491 16.26 -26.11 17.90
C GLY A 491 16.43 -26.72 16.50
N ARG A 492 15.66 -26.24 15.51
CA ARG A 492 15.63 -26.76 14.13
C ARG A 492 16.23 -25.73 13.16
N ASP A 493 17.32 -26.11 12.49
CA ASP A 493 18.01 -25.30 11.47
C ASP A 493 17.77 -25.77 10.02
N ASP A 494 17.10 -26.90 9.87
CA ASP A 494 16.72 -27.59 8.63
C ASP A 494 15.30 -27.24 8.16
N VAL A 495 14.57 -26.44 8.93
CA VAL A 495 13.27 -25.86 8.56
C VAL A 495 13.44 -24.38 8.27
N GLU A 496 12.95 -23.95 7.11
CA GLU A 496 13.06 -22.57 6.65
C GLU A 496 11.71 -22.03 6.19
N VAL A 497 11.52 -20.72 6.35
CA VAL A 497 10.36 -19.99 5.81
C VAL A 497 10.83 -19.03 4.74
N GLU A 498 10.29 -19.15 3.54
CA GLU A 498 10.48 -18.20 2.46
C GLU A 498 9.27 -17.27 2.37
N VAL A 499 9.52 -15.97 2.50
CA VAL A 499 8.54 -14.91 2.24
C VAL A 499 8.78 -14.38 0.84
N VAL A 500 7.84 -14.62 -0.06
CA VAL A 500 7.82 -14.11 -1.42
C VAL A 500 7.06 -12.79 -1.44
N PHE A 501 7.70 -11.75 -1.98
CA PHE A 501 7.10 -10.43 -2.12
C PHE A 501 6.51 -10.30 -3.52
N PRO A 502 5.18 -10.35 -3.70
CA PRO A 502 4.51 -10.28 -5.00
C PRO A 502 4.57 -8.85 -5.56
N VAL A 503 5.78 -8.39 -5.81
CA VAL A 503 6.13 -7.06 -6.28
C VAL A 503 6.85 -7.24 -7.60
N SER A 504 6.47 -6.47 -8.61
CA SER A 504 7.07 -6.62 -9.93
C SER A 504 8.61 -6.51 -9.87
N PRO A 505 9.36 -7.55 -10.29
CA PRO A 505 10.83 -7.59 -10.15
C PRO A 505 11.56 -6.44 -10.85
N GLU A 506 10.94 -5.84 -11.87
CA GLU A 506 11.55 -4.82 -12.74
C GLU A 506 10.98 -3.42 -12.51
N ALA A 507 9.95 -3.29 -11.67
CA ALA A 507 9.53 -1.97 -11.26
C ALA A 507 10.62 -1.31 -10.39
N ILE A 508 11.49 -2.14 -9.80
CA ILE A 508 12.66 -1.74 -9.01
C ILE A 508 13.83 -1.45 -9.96
N THR A 509 14.31 -0.21 -9.91
CA THR A 509 15.50 0.21 -10.65
C THR A 509 16.70 -0.63 -10.22
N THR A 510 17.58 -1.04 -11.15
CA THR A 510 18.75 -1.90 -10.88
C THR A 510 20.08 -1.13 -10.98
N ASP A 511 21.17 -1.64 -10.41
CA ASP A 511 22.52 -1.05 -10.50
C ASP A 511 23.06 -0.96 -11.94
N ARG A 512 22.71 -1.91 -12.82
CA ARG A 512 23.03 -1.86 -14.26
C ARG A 512 22.29 -0.72 -14.96
N GLN A 513 21.03 -0.50 -14.61
CA GLN A 513 20.26 0.65 -15.13
C GLN A 513 20.83 1.98 -14.60
N GLN A 514 21.35 2.04 -13.36
CA GLN A 514 22.08 3.22 -12.89
C GLN A 514 23.37 3.51 -13.67
N GLN A 515 24.14 2.49 -14.05
CA GLN A 515 25.35 2.68 -14.85
C GLN A 515 25.03 3.22 -16.26
N GLN A 516 23.96 2.74 -16.91
CA GLN A 516 23.49 3.30 -18.18
C GLN A 516 22.92 4.71 -18.03
N VAL A 517 22.23 5.00 -16.92
CA VAL A 517 21.73 6.34 -16.59
C VAL A 517 22.86 7.36 -16.39
N ARG A 518 23.95 6.96 -15.71
CA ARG A 518 25.15 7.81 -15.55
C ARG A 518 25.88 8.07 -16.86
N ALA A 519 25.80 7.14 -17.82
CA ALA A 519 26.37 7.31 -19.15
C ALA A 519 25.54 8.23 -20.07
N GLY A 520 24.26 8.48 -19.73
CA GLY A 520 23.32 9.25 -20.54
C GLY A 520 22.89 8.53 -21.82
N LEU A 521 21.69 8.84 -22.34
CA LEU A 521 21.32 8.43 -23.69
C LEU A 521 22.16 9.22 -24.73
N PRO A 522 22.39 8.69 -25.95
CA PRO A 522 23.10 9.40 -27.03
C PRO A 522 22.49 10.79 -27.38
N THR A 523 21.27 11.07 -26.91
CA THR A 523 20.51 12.30 -27.11
C THR A 523 20.80 13.39 -26.06
N GLY A 524 21.71 13.16 -25.09
CA GLY A 524 22.06 14.15 -24.05
C GLY A 524 21.02 14.30 -22.93
N LEU A 525 20.03 13.41 -22.86
CA LEU A 525 19.02 13.37 -21.80
C LEU A 525 19.50 12.47 -20.65
N SER A 526 19.58 13.03 -19.44
CA SER A 526 19.72 12.25 -18.20
C SER A 526 18.36 11.62 -17.86
N VAL A 527 18.24 10.30 -18.03
CA VAL A 527 17.06 9.55 -17.57
C VAL A 527 17.19 9.41 -16.06
N VAL A 528 16.40 10.16 -15.30
CA VAL A 528 16.31 9.96 -13.85
C VAL A 528 15.42 8.72 -13.63
N PRO A 529 15.84 7.72 -12.84
CA PRO A 529 14.95 6.62 -12.47
C PRO A 529 13.64 7.22 -11.96
N GLY A 530 12.50 6.76 -12.48
CA GLY A 530 11.22 7.34 -12.12
C GLY A 530 10.96 7.29 -10.60
N PRO A 531 9.97 8.07 -10.09
CA PRO A 531 8.88 8.68 -10.87
C PRO A 531 8.58 10.16 -10.51
N ALA A 532 7.65 10.76 -11.26
CA ALA A 532 6.67 11.76 -10.78
C ALA A 532 5.45 11.68 -11.74
N GLY A 533 4.17 11.76 -11.32
CA GLY A 533 3.65 12.06 -9.98
C GLY A 533 3.21 10.82 -9.18
N GLY A 534 3.46 10.89 -7.87
CA GLY A 534 3.14 9.86 -6.87
C GLY A 534 4.32 9.03 -6.35
N GLU A 535 5.55 9.37 -6.77
CA GLU A 535 6.88 8.85 -6.39
C GLU A 535 7.02 7.55 -5.55
N GLY A 536 7.12 6.36 -6.17
CA GLY A 536 7.66 5.19 -5.48
C GLY A 536 8.18 4.07 -6.39
N CYS A 537 9.44 4.14 -6.82
CA CYS A 537 10.24 2.91 -7.02
C CYS A 537 11.76 3.19 -6.96
N SER A 538 12.22 3.57 -5.77
CA SER A 538 13.64 3.56 -5.43
C SER A 538 14.14 2.14 -5.10
N LEU A 539 15.43 1.90 -5.34
CA LEU A 539 16.17 0.68 -4.98
C LEU A 539 15.97 0.23 -3.52
N GLN A 540 15.66 1.15 -2.60
CA GLN A 540 15.63 0.89 -1.15
C GLN A 540 14.29 0.34 -0.63
N GLY A 541 13.25 0.25 -1.48
CA GLY A 541 11.97 -0.32 -1.03
C GLY A 541 10.96 -0.59 -2.13
N GLY A 542 11.41 -0.69 -3.39
CA GLY A 542 10.60 -1.01 -4.56
C GLY A 542 9.25 -0.30 -4.64
N CYS A 543 8.33 -0.90 -5.39
CA CYS A 543 7.03 -0.31 -5.67
C CYS A 543 6.01 -0.64 -4.58
N ALA A 544 6.28 -1.62 -3.71
CA ALA A 544 5.37 -2.01 -2.62
C ALA A 544 5.62 -1.29 -1.28
N SER A 545 6.02 -0.02 -1.36
CA SER A 545 6.17 0.86 -0.19
C SER A 545 5.42 2.16 -0.42
N CYS A 546 4.75 2.68 0.60
CA CYS A 546 4.00 3.92 0.50
C CYS A 546 4.93 5.11 0.20
N PRO A 547 4.68 5.88 -0.88
CA PRO A 547 5.52 7.01 -1.27
C PRO A 547 5.53 8.11 -0.21
N TYR A 548 4.38 8.35 0.43
CA TYR A 548 4.25 9.32 1.51
C TYR A 548 4.96 8.87 2.79
N MET A 549 4.87 7.58 3.15
CA MET A 549 5.59 7.07 4.33
C MET A 549 7.10 7.23 4.17
N LYS A 550 7.64 7.10 2.95
CA LYS A 550 9.08 7.31 2.64
C LYS A 550 9.56 8.74 2.86
N MET A 551 8.67 9.73 2.92
CA MET A 551 9.06 11.09 3.32
C MET A 551 9.60 11.13 4.76
N ASN A 552 9.25 10.14 5.58
CA ASN A 552 9.80 9.93 6.91
C ASN A 552 11.12 9.15 6.81
N SER A 553 12.22 9.86 6.64
CA SER A 553 13.56 9.26 6.61
C SER A 553 14.28 9.38 7.95
N LEU A 554 15.26 8.50 8.17
CA LEU A 554 16.13 8.59 9.35
C LEU A 554 16.90 9.92 9.36
N GLN A 555 17.34 10.41 8.20
CA GLN A 555 18.01 11.70 8.07
C GLN A 555 17.10 12.86 8.49
N ALA A 556 15.82 12.82 8.12
CA ALA A 556 14.85 13.81 8.55
C ALA A 556 14.66 13.79 10.08
N LEU A 557 14.52 12.61 10.67
CA LEU A 557 14.45 12.46 12.13
C LEU A 557 15.67 13.04 12.84
N MET A 558 16.89 12.69 12.39
CA MET A 558 18.12 13.24 12.96
C MET A 558 18.18 14.78 12.81
N THR A 559 17.73 15.30 11.68
CA THR A 559 17.69 16.75 11.42
C THR A 559 16.73 17.47 12.36
N VAL A 560 15.54 16.90 12.60
CA VAL A 560 14.58 17.42 13.58
C VAL A 560 15.20 17.41 14.97
N CYS A 561 15.78 16.28 15.40
CA CYS A 561 16.40 16.15 16.72
C CYS A 561 17.52 17.17 16.95
N GLN A 562 18.37 17.42 15.96
CA GLN A 562 19.44 18.41 16.04
C GLN A 562 18.92 19.84 16.28
N ARG A 563 17.76 20.18 15.69
CA ARG A 563 17.18 21.52 15.72
C ARG A 563 16.34 21.80 16.97
N VAL A 564 15.75 20.76 17.58
CA VAL A 564 14.96 20.88 18.82
C VAL A 564 15.78 21.50 19.96
N GLY A 565 15.13 22.39 20.74
CA GLY A 565 15.70 22.99 21.95
C GLY A 565 16.66 24.16 21.70
N SER A 566 16.62 24.78 20.52
CA SER A 566 17.32 26.05 20.25
C SER A 566 16.42 27.02 19.47
N PRO A 567 16.39 28.32 19.79
CA PRO A 567 15.50 29.26 19.11
C PRO A 567 15.68 29.31 17.58
N ALA A 568 16.94 29.26 17.11
CA ALA A 568 17.25 29.24 15.69
C ALA A 568 16.82 27.92 15.02
N GLY A 569 17.00 26.79 15.71
CA GLY A 569 16.56 25.49 15.21
C GLY A 569 15.04 25.36 15.17
N GLU A 570 14.34 25.84 16.20
CA GLU A 570 12.88 25.81 16.26
C GLU A 570 12.22 26.68 15.19
N ALA A 571 12.81 27.84 14.86
CA ALA A 571 12.35 28.66 13.74
C ALA A 571 12.42 27.90 12.39
N LEU A 572 13.41 27.02 12.21
CA LEU A 572 13.53 26.15 11.03
C LEU A 572 12.58 24.95 11.06
N LEU A 573 11.95 24.67 12.21
CA LEU A 573 10.99 23.58 12.38
C LEU A 573 9.53 24.06 12.37
N GLU A 574 9.27 25.34 12.17
CA GLU A 574 7.89 25.85 12.18
C GLU A 574 7.02 25.19 11.10
N ALA A 575 7.57 25.02 9.89
CA ALA A 575 6.89 24.30 8.80
C ALA A 575 6.71 22.79 9.06
N PHE A 576 7.41 22.23 10.06
CA PHE A 576 7.33 20.81 10.43
C PHE A 576 6.27 20.56 11.52
N LYS A 577 5.65 21.61 12.07
CA LYS A 577 4.55 21.42 13.01
C LYS A 577 3.31 20.90 12.27
N PRO A 578 2.52 20.00 12.88
CA PRO A 578 1.23 19.60 12.33
C PRO A 578 0.28 20.80 12.30
N ARG A 579 -0.73 20.73 11.42
CA ARG A 579 -1.76 21.78 11.36
C ARG A 579 -2.60 21.74 12.64
N PRO A 580 -2.84 22.88 13.29
CA PRO A 580 -3.75 22.92 14.44
C PRO A 580 -5.20 22.80 13.97
N TYR A 581 -5.99 22.01 14.68
CA TYR A 581 -7.43 21.93 14.49
C TYR A 581 -8.13 23.04 15.29
N THR A 582 -8.33 24.21 14.69
CA THR A 582 -9.03 25.34 15.32
C THR A 582 -10.52 25.41 15.00
N GLU A 583 -10.97 24.64 14.00
CA GLU A 583 -12.38 24.56 13.58
C GLU A 583 -13.24 23.82 14.62
N LEU A 584 -14.50 24.28 14.77
CA LEU A 584 -15.51 23.62 15.60
C LEU A 584 -16.52 22.87 14.73
N VAL A 585 -16.94 21.70 15.18
CA VAL A 585 -18.04 20.90 14.61
C VAL A 585 -19.00 20.57 15.75
N ASP A 586 -20.27 20.95 15.62
CA ASP A 586 -21.31 20.78 16.65
C ASP A 586 -20.90 21.29 18.03
N GLY A 587 -20.19 22.42 18.07
CA GLY A 587 -19.72 23.05 19.32
C GLY A 587 -18.53 22.35 19.99
N LYS A 588 -17.98 21.29 19.41
CA LYS A 588 -16.74 20.61 19.85
C LYS A 588 -15.57 21.00 18.95
N THR A 589 -14.35 20.91 19.45
CA THR A 589 -13.17 21.02 18.57
C THR A 589 -13.16 19.87 17.57
N MET A 590 -12.59 20.08 16.37
CA MET A 590 -12.46 19.01 15.38
C MET A 590 -11.78 17.76 15.95
N ALA A 591 -10.78 17.96 16.83
CA ALA A 591 -10.13 16.89 17.59
C ALA A 591 -11.12 16.08 18.42
N GLN A 592 -11.90 16.75 19.27
CA GLN A 592 -12.90 16.10 20.14
C GLN A 592 -13.97 15.38 19.32
N ALA A 593 -14.50 16.02 18.27
CA ALA A 593 -15.51 15.43 17.40
C ALA A 593 -14.96 14.21 16.63
N GLY A 594 -13.76 14.33 16.05
CA GLY A 594 -13.11 13.26 15.29
C GLY A 594 -12.68 12.07 16.15
N CYS A 595 -12.47 12.28 17.46
CA CYS A 595 -12.19 11.21 18.40
C CYS A 595 -13.43 10.38 18.77
N VAL A 596 -14.66 10.89 18.61
CA VAL A 596 -15.88 10.15 18.98
C VAL A 596 -15.98 8.80 18.24
N PRO A 597 -15.87 8.72 16.89
CA PRO A 597 -15.86 7.44 16.19
C PRO A 597 -14.75 6.46 16.62
N ILE A 598 -13.60 7.00 17.03
CA ILE A 598 -12.46 6.21 17.52
C ILE A 598 -12.77 5.65 18.91
N LEU A 599 -13.40 6.44 19.77
CA LEU A 599 -13.87 5.99 21.08
C LEU A 599 -14.95 4.93 20.93
N HIS A 600 -15.82 5.02 19.92
CA HIS A 600 -16.75 3.95 19.59
C HIS A 600 -16.02 2.64 19.26
N MET A 601 -14.98 2.70 18.44
CA MET A 601 -14.13 1.55 18.11
C MET A 601 -13.47 0.95 19.36
N ARG A 602 -12.88 1.80 20.22
CA ARG A 602 -12.24 1.36 21.47
C ARG A 602 -13.25 0.73 22.43
N GLY A 603 -14.44 1.30 22.54
CA GLY A 603 -15.55 0.74 23.32
C GLY A 603 -15.94 -0.65 22.80
N PHE A 604 -16.08 -0.78 21.48
CA PHE A 604 -16.34 -2.05 20.82
C PHE A 604 -15.23 -3.09 21.06
N GLN A 605 -13.97 -2.73 20.88
CA GLN A 605 -12.84 -3.65 21.10
C GLN A 605 -12.74 -4.14 22.55
N LYS A 606 -13.14 -3.32 23.54
CA LYS A 606 -13.15 -3.71 24.96
C LYS A 606 -14.39 -4.55 25.33
N GLY A 607 -15.55 -4.20 24.80
CA GLY A 607 -16.85 -4.77 25.22
C GLY A 607 -17.41 -5.86 24.31
N GLY A 608 -16.85 -6.06 23.12
CA GLY A 608 -17.38 -6.95 22.08
C GLY A 608 -18.75 -6.53 21.53
N LYS A 609 -19.18 -5.30 21.82
CA LYS A 609 -20.48 -4.72 21.45
C LYS A 609 -20.33 -3.26 21.08
N LEU A 610 -21.12 -2.78 20.12
CA LEU A 610 -21.25 -1.37 19.83
C LEU A 610 -21.69 -0.61 21.11
N PRO A 611 -21.10 0.56 21.40
CA PRO A 611 -21.51 1.37 22.53
C PRO A 611 -23.00 1.71 22.50
N GLU A 612 -23.66 1.72 23.65
CA GLU A 612 -25.10 2.02 23.75
C GLU A 612 -25.47 3.38 23.16
N ALA A 613 -24.63 4.40 23.38
CA ALA A 613 -24.82 5.72 22.80
C ALA A 613 -24.80 5.71 21.27
N LEU A 614 -23.93 4.91 20.65
CA LEU A 614 -23.89 4.75 19.20
C LEU A 614 -25.13 4.01 18.69
N VAL A 615 -25.57 2.95 19.38
CA VAL A 615 -26.79 2.22 19.01
C VAL A 615 -28.01 3.12 19.08
N ALA A 616 -28.14 3.91 20.15
CA ALA A 616 -29.21 4.89 20.29
C ALA A 616 -29.20 5.93 19.16
N ASP A 617 -28.02 6.42 18.77
CA ASP A 617 -27.84 7.36 17.66
C ASP A 617 -28.25 6.75 16.31
N ILE A 618 -27.84 5.50 16.01
CA ILE A 618 -28.26 4.74 14.82
C ILE A 618 -29.79 4.72 14.69
N THR A 619 -30.48 4.32 15.77
CA THR A 619 -31.94 4.16 15.75
C THR A 619 -32.71 5.48 15.89
N GLY A 620 -32.10 6.49 16.49
CA GLY A 620 -32.76 7.73 16.92
C GLY A 620 -32.59 8.89 15.96
N ARG A 621 -31.48 8.96 15.20
CA ARG A 621 -31.13 10.16 14.42
C ARG A 621 -32.14 10.55 13.36
N HIS A 622 -32.80 9.58 12.73
CA HIS A 622 -33.86 9.83 11.73
C HIS A 622 -35.25 10.06 12.35
N SER A 623 -35.40 9.79 13.65
CA SER A 623 -36.66 9.96 14.37
C SER A 623 -36.80 11.37 14.99
N ALA A 624 -35.76 12.19 14.91
CA ALA A 624 -35.68 13.57 15.37
C ALA A 624 -35.66 14.52 14.17
#